data_AF-A0A4S4BYI8-F1
#
_entry.id   AF-A0A4S4BYI8-F1
#
_cell.length_a   1.000
_cell.length_b   1.000
_cell.length_c   1.000
_cell.angle_alpha   90.00
_cell.angle_beta   90.00
_cell.angle_gamma   90.00
#
_symmetry.space_group_name_H-M   'P 1'
#
loop_
_entity.id
_entity.type
_entity.pdbx_description
1 polymer ?
#
loop_
_entity_poly.entity_id
_entity_poly.type
_entity_poly.pdbx_seq_one_letter_code
_entity_poly.pdbx_strand_id
1 'polypeptide(L)'
;MEQTKLSPEQVLAISKGDTEIAAFIHSLLHTIEAQAALIEAQASQIKKLEARVHELERQLDQNSRNSSKPPSSDGYRKPVNLRTKGGKKGAPRLRTTPGS
;
A
#
# COMPACT_ATOMS: atom_id res chain seq x y z
N MET A 1 29.69 -6.97 2.48
CA MET A 1 30.60 -8.01 3.02
C MET A 1 31.88 -7.90 2.23
N GLU A 2 33.02 -7.71 2.90
CA GLU A 2 34.31 -7.66 2.21
C GLU A 2 34.64 -9.09 1.75
N GLN A 3 34.39 -9.37 0.47
CA GLN A 3 34.75 -10.67 -0.09
C GLN A 3 36.27 -10.72 -0.15
N THR A 4 36.87 -11.61 0.64
CA THR A 4 38.30 -11.91 0.58
C THR A 4 38.61 -12.47 -0.81
N LYS A 5 39.08 -11.63 -1.72
CA LYS A 5 39.50 -12.05 -3.05
C LYS A 5 40.81 -12.82 -2.91
N LEU A 6 40.75 -14.14 -3.01
CA LEU A 6 41.95 -14.96 -3.12
C LEU A 6 42.63 -14.66 -4.47
N SER A 7 43.91 -14.30 -4.43
CA SER A 7 44.75 -14.16 -5.62
C SER A 7 44.93 -15.51 -6.31
N PRO A 8 45.07 -15.57 -7.66
CA PRO A 8 45.41 -16.80 -8.37
C PRO A 8 46.66 -17.51 -7.82
N GLU A 9 47.64 -16.74 -7.35
CA GLU A 9 48.86 -17.28 -6.72
C GLU A 9 48.54 -17.96 -5.38
N GLN A 10 47.60 -17.40 -4.61
CA GLN A 10 47.15 -18.01 -3.34
C GLN A 10 46.36 -19.29 -3.61
N VAL A 11 45.53 -19.31 -4.65
CA VAL A 11 44.79 -20.51 -5.06
C VAL A 11 45.73 -21.63 -5.48
N LEU A 12 46.76 -21.32 -6.27
CA LEU A 12 47.81 -22.28 -6.65
C LEU A 12 48.64 -22.78 -5.46
N ALA A 13 48.95 -21.88 -4.51
CA ALA A 13 49.63 -22.26 -3.28
C ALA A 13 48.77 -23.21 -2.41
N ILE A 14 47.47 -22.95 -2.32
CA ILE A 14 46.50 -23.78 -1.59
C ILE A 14 46.32 -25.14 -2.29
N SER A 15 46.33 -25.16 -3.63
CA SER A 15 46.24 -26.39 -4.41
C SER A 15 47.54 -27.18 -4.47
N LYS A 16 48.61 -26.73 -3.78
CA LYS A 16 49.95 -27.33 -3.79
C LYS A 16 50.53 -27.47 -5.21
N GLY A 17 50.18 -26.55 -6.11
CA GLY A 17 50.61 -26.55 -7.51
C GLY A 17 49.76 -27.43 -8.44
N ASP A 18 48.70 -28.08 -7.93
CA ASP A 18 47.76 -28.80 -8.78
C ASP A 18 46.86 -27.81 -9.53
N THR A 19 46.98 -27.82 -10.86
CA THR A 19 46.26 -26.90 -11.75
C THR A 19 44.78 -27.25 -11.89
N GLU A 20 44.41 -28.52 -11.76
CA GLU A 20 43.00 -28.95 -11.85
C GLU A 20 42.24 -28.51 -10.61
N ILE A 21 42.84 -28.71 -9.43
CA ILE A 21 42.28 -28.24 -8.15
C ILE A 21 42.17 -26.72 -8.16
N ALA A 22 43.19 -26.00 -8.64
CA ALA A 22 43.16 -24.54 -8.74
C ALA A 22 42.03 -24.05 -9.66
N ALA A 23 41.86 -24.66 -10.83
CA ALA A 23 40.78 -24.33 -11.76
C ALA A 23 39.40 -24.56 -11.14
N PHE A 24 39.21 -25.65 -10.40
CA PHE A 24 37.97 -25.93 -9.69
C PHE A 24 37.68 -24.88 -8.61
N ILE A 25 38.69 -24.48 -7.83
CA ILE A 25 38.55 -23.41 -6.82
C ILE A 25 38.14 -22.09 -7.50
N HIS A 26 38.73 -21.74 -8.64
CA HIS A 26 38.34 -20.55 -9.40
C HIS A 26 36.88 -20.60 -9.87
N SER A 27 36.43 -21.76 -10.36
CA SER A 27 35.02 -21.96 -10.72
C SER A 27 34.11 -21.76 -9.52
N LEU A 28 34.47 -22.29 -8.35
CA LEU A 28 33.69 -22.12 -7.13
C LEU A 28 33.65 -20.65 -6.69
N LEU A 29 34.78 -19.96 -6.68
CA LEU A 29 34.84 -18.53 -6.35
C LEU A 29 33.93 -17.71 -7.27
N HIS A 30 33.95 -17.99 -8.58
CA HIS A 30 33.08 -17.31 -9.53
C HIS A 30 31.58 -17.56 -9.23
N THR A 31 31.21 -18.81 -8.91
CA THR A 31 29.81 -19.12 -8.55
C THR A 31 29.38 -18.41 -7.26
N ILE A 32 30.26 -18.29 -6.27
CA ILE A 32 30.00 -17.58 -5.02
C ILE A 32 29.80 -16.08 -5.28
N GLU A 33 30.66 -15.46 -6.09
CA GLU A 33 30.53 -14.05 -6.47
C GLU A 33 29.20 -13.78 -7.18
N ALA A 34 28.82 -14.64 -8.13
CA ALA A 34 27.56 -14.54 -8.84
C ALA A 34 26.34 -14.69 -7.90
N GLN A 35 26.40 -15.65 -6.97
CA GLN A 35 25.36 -15.84 -5.96
C GLN A 35 25.25 -14.65 -5.02
N ALA A 36 26.37 -14.09 -4.56
CA ALA A 36 26.37 -12.91 -3.70
C ALA A 36 25.71 -11.71 -4.39
N ALA A 37 26.01 -11.46 -5.66
CA ALA A 37 25.38 -10.42 -6.45
C ALA A 37 23.86 -10.63 -6.59
N LEU A 38 23.42 -11.89 -6.80
CA LEU A 38 22.00 -12.22 -6.85
C LEU A 38 21.29 -12.00 -5.52
N ILE A 39 21.93 -12.37 -4.41
CA ILE A 39 21.39 -12.14 -3.06
C ILE A 39 21.22 -10.65 -2.79
N GLU A 40 22.21 -9.83 -3.14
CA GLU A 40 22.13 -8.37 -2.98
C GLU A 40 20.99 -7.77 -3.83
N ALA A 41 20.85 -8.23 -5.08
CA ALA A 41 19.76 -7.81 -5.95
C ALA A 41 18.39 -8.19 -5.37
N GLN A 42 18.23 -9.43 -4.89
CA GLN A 42 17.01 -9.92 -4.27
C GLN A 42 16.69 -9.17 -2.98
N ALA A 43 17.67 -8.92 -2.10
CA ALA A 43 17.49 -8.15 -0.89
C ALA A 43 17.01 -6.72 -1.19
N SER A 44 17.54 -6.10 -2.24
CA SER A 44 17.08 -4.77 -2.69
C SER A 44 15.64 -4.80 -3.19
N GLN A 45 15.24 -5.87 -3.88
CA GLN A 45 13.88 -6.05 -4.38
C GLN A 45 12.90 -6.31 -3.24
N ILE A 46 13.26 -7.16 -2.28
CA ILE A 46 12.47 -7.43 -1.08
C ILE A 46 12.20 -6.12 -0.33
N LYS A 47 13.23 -5.33 -0.07
CA LYS A 47 13.07 -4.03 0.63
C LYS A 47 12.11 -3.08 -0.10
N LYS A 48 12.15 -3.04 -1.44
CA LYS A 48 11.22 -2.25 -2.25
C LYS A 48 9.78 -2.77 -2.15
N LEU A 49 9.61 -4.09 -2.18
CA LEU A 49 8.31 -4.74 -2.08
C LEU A 49 7.70 -4.55 -0.69
N GLU A 50 8.48 -4.74 0.37
CA GLU A 50 8.06 -4.50 1.76
C GLU A 50 7.60 -3.06 1.97
N ALA A 51 8.34 -2.07 1.45
CA ALA A 51 7.93 -0.66 1.52
C ALA A 51 6.59 -0.41 0.81
N ARG A 52 6.37 -1.04 -0.36
CA ARG A 52 5.11 -0.91 -1.10
C ARG A 52 3.95 -1.60 -0.38
N VAL A 53 4.18 -2.76 0.21
CA VAL A 53 3.17 -3.48 1.02
C VAL A 53 2.76 -2.62 2.20
N HIS A 54 3.73 -2.09 2.96
CA HIS A 54 3.44 -1.23 4.11
C HIS A 54 2.66 0.04 3.71
N GLU A 55 2.98 0.65 2.58
CA GLU A 55 2.21 1.80 2.07
C GLU A 55 0.77 1.42 1.72
N LEU A 56 0.56 0.27 1.07
CA LEU A 56 -0.77 -0.21 0.72
C LEU A 56 -1.60 -0.57 1.96
N GLU A 57 -0.98 -1.23 2.95
CA GLU A 57 -1.60 -1.53 4.24
C GLU A 57 -2.02 -0.24 4.95
N ARG A 58 -1.14 0.77 4.98
CA ARG A 58 -1.48 2.09 5.53
C ARG A 58 -2.69 2.72 4.83
N GLN A 59 -2.74 2.67 3.50
CA GLN A 59 -3.87 3.22 2.73
C GLN A 59 -5.17 2.47 3.02
N LEU A 60 -5.13 1.14 3.14
CA LEU A 60 -6.29 0.33 3.51
C LEU A 60 -6.78 0.65 4.92
N ASP A 61 -5.88 0.81 5.89
CA ASP A 61 -6.26 1.17 7.27
C ASP A 61 -6.92 2.55 7.34
N GLN A 62 -6.39 3.55 6.61
CA GLN A 62 -6.99 4.88 6.55
C GLN A 62 -8.38 4.84 5.90
N ASN A 63 -8.54 4.10 4.80
CA ASN A 63 -9.82 3.96 4.13
C ASN A 63 -10.81 3.13 4.96
N SER A 64 -10.38 2.08 5.65
CA SER A 64 -11.21 1.25 6.54
C SER A 64 -11.77 2.06 7.72
N ARG A 65 -10.94 2.93 8.31
CA ARG A 65 -11.33 3.81 9.43
C ARG A 65 -12.24 4.96 8.99
N ASN A 66 -12.25 5.32 7.70
CA ASN A 66 -13.15 6.32 7.12
C ASN A 66 -14.38 5.70 6.41
N SER A 67 -14.33 4.41 6.08
CA SER A 67 -15.39 3.65 5.39
C SER A 67 -16.40 3.01 6.34
N SER A 68 -16.16 3.05 7.66
CA SER A 68 -17.03 2.44 8.68
C SER A 68 -18.23 3.31 9.07
N LYS A 69 -18.47 4.44 8.39
CA LYS A 69 -19.80 5.05 8.30
C LYS A 69 -20.13 5.33 6.83
N PRO A 70 -21.20 4.72 6.28
CA PRO A 70 -21.83 5.28 5.10
C PRO A 70 -22.30 6.71 5.43
N PRO A 71 -22.13 7.71 4.55
CA PRO A 71 -22.83 8.99 4.69
C PRO A 71 -24.36 8.81 4.64
N SER A 72 -24.83 7.63 4.21
CA SER A 72 -26.21 7.17 4.27
C SER A 72 -26.66 6.66 5.65
N SER A 73 -25.81 6.77 6.69
CA SER A 73 -26.17 6.54 8.10
C SER A 73 -26.20 7.83 8.94
N ASP A 74 -26.18 9.02 8.31
CA ASP A 74 -26.75 10.19 8.95
C ASP A 74 -28.25 10.14 8.64
N GLY A 75 -29.01 9.72 9.66
CA GLY A 75 -30.39 9.28 9.52
C GLY A 75 -31.22 10.25 8.69
N TYR A 76 -32.16 9.68 7.94
CA TYR A 76 -33.25 10.40 7.28
C TYR A 76 -33.95 11.34 8.27
N ARG A 77 -33.38 12.52 8.52
CA ARG A 77 -34.02 13.60 9.26
C ARG A 77 -35.06 14.14 8.31
N LYS A 78 -36.30 13.66 8.48
CA LYS A 78 -37.46 14.31 7.88
C LYS A 78 -37.33 15.82 8.12
N PRO A 79 -37.42 16.68 7.09
CA PRO A 79 -37.44 18.11 7.31
C PRO A 79 -38.58 18.42 8.28
N VAL A 80 -38.24 19.00 9.42
CA VAL A 80 -39.22 19.41 10.43
C VAL A 80 -40.04 20.53 9.78
N ASN A 81 -41.30 20.27 9.44
CA ASN A 81 -42.16 21.25 8.82
C ASN A 81 -42.30 22.47 9.75
N LEU A 82 -41.65 23.59 9.41
CA LEU A 82 -41.72 24.87 10.11
C LEU A 82 -43.06 25.62 9.87
N ARG A 83 -44.08 24.94 9.34
CA ARG A 83 -45.42 25.53 9.23
C ARG A 83 -46.03 25.62 10.62
N THR A 84 -45.96 26.83 11.18
CA THR A 84 -46.80 27.23 12.30
C THR A 84 -48.26 27.00 11.92
N LYS A 85 -49.03 26.32 12.76
CA LYS A 85 -50.49 26.32 12.66
C LYS A 85 -50.94 27.77 12.85
N GLY A 86 -51.23 28.45 11.74
CA GLY A 86 -51.81 29.78 11.72
C GLY A 86 -53.22 29.74 12.31
N GLY A 87 -53.32 29.70 13.64
CA GLY A 87 -54.50 30.10 14.36
C GLY A 87 -54.54 31.61 14.37
N LYS A 88 -55.38 32.22 13.53
CA LYS A 88 -56.02 33.49 13.86
C LYS A 88 -57.27 33.70 13.02
N LYS A 89 -58.35 33.89 13.78
CA LYS A 89 -59.71 34.26 13.38
C LYS A 89 -59.67 35.40 12.36
N GLY A 90 -60.43 35.23 11.29
CA GLY A 90 -60.62 36.26 10.28
C GLY A 90 -61.42 35.73 9.11
N ALA A 91 -62.71 35.47 9.32
CA ALA A 91 -63.63 35.39 8.19
C ALA A 91 -63.85 36.81 7.65
N PRO A 92 -63.75 36.99 6.32
CA PRO A 92 -64.68 37.87 5.64
C PRO A 92 -65.38 37.10 4.52
N ARG A 93 -66.67 36.87 4.76
CA ARG A 93 -67.80 36.82 3.82
C ARG A 93 -67.48 36.40 2.37
N LEU A 94 -67.97 35.22 2.01
CA LEU A 94 -68.36 34.87 0.64
C LEU A 94 -69.20 36.02 0.07
N ARG A 95 -68.70 36.68 -0.98
CA ARG A 95 -69.50 37.53 -1.86
C ARG A 95 -69.59 36.80 -3.19
N THR A 96 -70.63 36.00 -3.33
CA THR A 96 -71.07 35.46 -4.61
C THR A 96 -71.45 36.63 -5.52
N THR A 97 -70.92 36.66 -6.73
CA THR A 97 -71.38 37.56 -7.80
C THR A 97 -72.77 37.11 -8.27
N PRO A 98 -73.68 38.03 -8.65
CA PRO A 98 -75.03 37.69 -9.07
C PRO A 98 -75.00 37.17 -10.50
N GLY A 99 -75.64 36.03 -10.73
CA GLY A 99 -75.92 35.48 -12.05
C GLY A 99 -77.42 35.26 -12.19
N SER A 100 -78.00 36.03 -13.12
CA SER A 100 -79.39 36.04 -13.60
C SER A 100 -80.46 36.70 -12.75
#